data_AF-A0A8H6LTW4-F1
#
_entry.id   AF-A0A8H6LTW4-F1
#
_cell.length_a   1.000
_cell.length_b   1.000
_cell.length_c   1.000
_cell.angle_alpha   90.00
_cell.angle_beta   90.00
_cell.angle_gamma   90.00
#
_symmetry.space_group_name_H-M   'P 1'
#
loop_
_entity.id
_entity.type
_entity.pdbx_description
1 polymer ?
#
loop_
_entity_poly.entity_id
_entity_poly.type
_entity_poly.pdbx_seq_one_letter_code
_entity_poly.pdbx_strand_id
1 'polypeptide(L)'
;MCACVTQHLDLDSQTTLGIHLAQPPKDVSKAYHDAGTRLAEAIPAGSYHLINLQWKVLSICWFKGEAKFTEAWHTIGLAVQEAYELGLHKSRHRATHDIEVQIGRRAWRVLYCWNWQLSSILGRPFIMNDIDSEPELPDLKGSAPTPTLHIKLQYQLISSLAKRWQTPQNINSPSKVRDYKKMVEHHVSSFPAVFALSDPDTSKDAEWPWVVTHRYYVQTMAFVCTRDTAATSGSGRVFSEDVANRNSMGISSLTR
;
A
#
# COMPACT_ATOMS: atom_id res chain seq x y z
N MET A 1 3.99 -3.27 13.74
CA MET A 1 3.90 -1.82 14.04
C MET A 1 5.28 -1.23 14.27
N CYS A 2 6.01 -1.65 15.31
CA CYS A 2 7.33 -1.08 15.66
C CYS A 2 8.32 -1.06 14.48
N ALA A 3 8.42 -2.18 13.73
CA ALA A 3 9.26 -2.25 12.53
C ALA A 3 8.95 -1.14 11.51
N CYS A 4 7.68 -1.00 11.10
CA CYS A 4 7.25 0.02 10.14
C CYS A 4 7.48 1.45 10.66
N VAL A 5 7.15 1.71 11.93
CA VAL A 5 7.35 3.04 12.53
C VAL A 5 8.84 3.41 12.54
N THR A 6 9.71 2.45 12.87
CA THR A 6 11.16 2.68 12.93
C THR A 6 11.73 3.11 11.57
N GLN A 7 11.19 2.63 10.45
CA GLN A 7 11.62 3.06 9.10
C GLN A 7 11.38 4.55 8.83
N HIS A 8 10.52 5.21 9.61
CA HIS A 8 10.16 6.61 9.45
C HIS A 8 10.71 7.51 10.57
N LEU A 9 11.45 6.95 11.53
CA LEU A 9 12.08 7.75 12.58
C LEU A 9 13.31 8.46 12.03
N ASP A 10 13.63 9.62 12.61
CA ASP A 10 14.87 10.33 12.35
C ASP A 10 16.09 9.54 12.86
N LEU A 11 17.28 9.92 12.37
CA LEU A 11 18.52 9.20 12.66
C LEU A 11 18.87 9.21 14.16
N ASP A 12 18.55 10.29 14.88
CA ASP A 12 18.85 10.41 16.31
C ASP A 12 17.94 9.48 17.12
N SER A 13 16.66 9.43 16.78
CA SER A 13 15.69 8.48 17.35
C SER A 13 16.07 7.03 17.05
N GLN A 14 16.47 6.70 15.82
CA GLN A 14 16.95 5.35 15.47
C GLN A 14 18.22 4.99 16.22
N THR A 15 19.14 5.96 16.39
CA THR A 15 20.39 5.75 17.13
C THR A 15 20.13 5.46 18.60
N THR A 16 19.26 6.24 19.21
CA THR A 16 18.82 6.04 20.60
C THR A 16 18.21 4.66 20.80
N LEU A 17 17.29 4.25 19.92
CA LEU A 17 16.69 2.91 19.96
C LEU A 17 17.72 1.80 19.75
N GLY A 18 18.68 1.99 18.84
CA GLY A 18 19.76 1.02 18.60
C GLY A 18 20.59 0.76 19.85
N ILE A 19 20.96 1.83 20.58
CA ILE A 19 21.67 1.71 21.86
C ILE A 19 20.85 0.91 22.87
N HIS A 20 19.57 1.22 23.04
CA HIS A 20 18.70 0.54 24.01
C HIS A 20 18.46 -0.95 23.68
N LEU A 21 18.43 -1.30 22.39
CA LEU A 21 18.17 -2.67 21.93
C LEU A 21 19.45 -3.48 21.69
N ALA A 22 20.62 -2.90 21.93
CA ALA A 22 21.91 -3.47 21.56
C ALA A 22 21.95 -3.91 20.07
N GLN A 23 21.36 -3.09 19.20
CA GLN A 23 21.33 -3.30 17.75
C GLN A 23 21.98 -2.12 17.04
N PRO A 24 22.65 -2.31 15.89
CA PRO A 24 23.00 -1.20 15.02
C PRO A 24 21.75 -0.38 14.67
N PRO A 25 21.80 0.96 14.66
CA PRO A 25 20.62 1.81 14.43
C PRO A 25 19.83 1.43 13.17
N LYS A 26 20.55 1.13 12.08
CA LYS A 26 20.00 0.68 10.79
C LYS A 26 19.28 -0.67 10.84
N ASP A 27 19.58 -1.51 11.83
CA ASP A 27 19.07 -2.88 11.95
C ASP A 27 17.90 -2.98 12.94
N VAL A 28 17.58 -1.92 13.69
CA VAL A 28 16.50 -1.91 14.69
C VAL A 28 15.14 -2.26 14.06
N SER A 29 14.84 -1.66 12.92
CA SER A 29 13.62 -1.91 12.16
C SER A 29 13.49 -3.39 11.78
N LYS A 30 14.59 -3.98 11.30
CA LYS A 30 14.67 -5.40 10.96
C LYS A 30 14.52 -6.28 12.20
N ALA A 31 15.17 -5.94 13.31
CA ALA A 31 15.08 -6.71 14.55
C ALA A 31 13.64 -6.78 15.07
N TYR A 32 12.87 -5.68 14.98
CA TYR A 32 11.45 -5.70 15.30
C TYR A 32 10.63 -6.56 14.34
N HIS A 33 10.95 -6.54 13.04
CA HIS A 33 10.28 -7.38 12.05
C HIS A 33 10.56 -8.87 12.28
N ASP A 34 11.81 -9.24 12.54
CA ASP A 34 12.23 -10.61 12.87
C ASP A 34 11.57 -11.11 14.16
N ALA A 35 11.46 -10.25 15.18
CA ALA A 35 10.72 -10.56 16.40
C ALA A 35 9.23 -10.83 16.13
N GLY A 36 8.59 -10.01 15.29
CA GLY A 36 7.21 -10.22 14.85
C GLY A 36 7.03 -11.52 14.07
N THR A 37 8.00 -11.87 13.21
CA THR A 37 7.99 -13.12 12.44
C THR A 37 8.04 -14.34 13.35
N ARG A 38 8.92 -14.36 14.36
CA ARG A 38 8.99 -15.45 15.35
C ARG A 38 7.69 -15.62 16.13
N LEU A 39 7.01 -14.52 16.45
CA LEU A 39 5.70 -14.57 17.11
C LEU A 39 4.61 -15.14 16.17
N ALA A 40 4.65 -14.77 14.89
CA ALA A 40 3.69 -15.30 13.90
C ALA A 40 3.91 -16.79 13.62
N GLU A 41 5.16 -17.26 13.63
CA GLU A 41 5.52 -18.68 13.48
C GLU A 41 5.03 -19.56 14.63
N ALA A 42 4.76 -18.97 15.81
CA ALA A 42 4.17 -19.69 16.92
C ALA A 42 2.68 -20.02 16.73
N ILE A 43 2.02 -19.42 15.71
CA ILE A 43 0.62 -19.69 15.39
C ILE A 43 0.54 -21.02 14.61
N PRO A 44 -0.23 -22.03 15.08
CA PRO A 44 -0.35 -23.30 14.38
C PRO A 44 -0.93 -23.17 12.96
N ALA A 45 -0.46 -24.02 12.05
CA ALA A 45 -1.04 -24.12 10.71
C ALA A 45 -2.55 -24.45 10.78
N GLY A 46 -3.34 -23.80 9.92
CA GLY A 46 -4.80 -23.94 9.91
C GLY A 46 -5.55 -23.10 10.94
N SER A 47 -4.84 -22.31 11.77
CA SER A 47 -5.46 -21.32 12.65
C SER A 47 -5.44 -19.95 12.00
N TYR A 48 -6.63 -19.40 11.70
CA TYR A 48 -6.79 -18.13 10.99
C TYR A 48 -7.38 -17.07 11.90
N HIS A 49 -6.74 -15.91 11.98
CA HIS A 49 -7.12 -14.82 12.88
C HIS A 49 -6.86 -13.45 12.25
N LEU A 50 -7.74 -12.49 12.57
CA LEU A 50 -7.58 -11.10 12.10
C LEU A 50 -6.24 -10.49 12.52
N ILE A 51 -5.71 -10.87 13.68
CA ILE A 51 -4.40 -10.41 14.17
C ILE A 51 -3.25 -10.91 13.30
N ASN A 52 -3.33 -12.15 12.79
CA ASN A 52 -2.34 -12.71 11.88
C ASN A 52 -2.40 -11.99 10.52
N LEU A 53 -3.61 -11.72 10.02
CA LEU A 53 -3.80 -10.91 8.82
C LEU A 53 -3.20 -9.51 8.98
N GLN A 54 -3.46 -8.83 10.10
CA GLN A 54 -2.86 -7.52 10.41
C GLN A 54 -1.33 -7.58 10.45
N TRP A 55 -0.75 -8.60 11.07
CA TRP A 55 0.70 -8.82 11.05
C TRP A 55 1.22 -8.96 9.61
N LYS A 56 0.57 -9.77 8.76
CA LYS A 56 0.97 -9.95 7.36
C LYS A 56 0.89 -8.63 6.59
N VAL A 57 -0.18 -7.84 6.77
CA VAL A 57 -0.33 -6.50 6.17
C VAL A 57 0.80 -5.57 6.60
N LEU A 58 1.17 -5.57 7.88
CA LEU A 58 2.29 -4.77 8.39
C LEU A 58 3.65 -5.26 7.89
N SER A 59 3.81 -6.58 7.75
CA SER A 59 5.01 -7.19 7.16
C SER A 59 5.19 -6.77 5.70
N ILE A 60 4.10 -6.75 4.92
CA ILE A 60 4.10 -6.25 3.53
C ILE A 60 4.48 -4.76 3.49
N CYS A 61 3.92 -3.92 4.37
CA CYS A 61 4.34 -2.51 4.50
C CYS A 61 5.84 -2.40 4.72
N TRP A 62 6.39 -3.16 5.66
CA TRP A 62 7.81 -3.14 6.00
C TRP A 62 8.68 -3.55 4.81
N PHE A 63 8.34 -4.65 4.13
CA PHE A 63 9.05 -5.09 2.92
C PHE A 63 9.00 -4.05 1.81
N LYS A 64 7.87 -3.37 1.61
CA LYS A 64 7.76 -2.27 0.63
C LYS A 64 8.67 -1.09 1.00
N GLY A 65 8.80 -0.78 2.29
CA GLY A 65 9.74 0.24 2.80
C GLY A 65 11.21 -0.11 2.55
N GLU A 66 11.56 -1.40 2.70
CA GLU A 66 12.90 -1.94 2.40
C GLU A 66 13.13 -2.24 0.90
N ALA A 67 12.17 -1.89 0.03
CA ALA A 67 12.16 -2.26 -1.39
C ALA A 67 12.29 -3.77 -1.70
N LYS A 68 11.92 -4.62 -0.75
CA LYS A 68 11.85 -6.08 -0.85
C LYS A 68 10.54 -6.51 -1.52
N PHE A 69 10.34 -6.08 -2.76
CA PHE A 69 9.06 -6.23 -3.46
C PHE A 69 8.68 -7.69 -3.74
N THR A 70 9.67 -8.57 -3.92
CA THR A 70 9.42 -10.00 -4.13
C THR A 70 8.88 -10.64 -2.86
N GLU A 71 9.49 -10.38 -1.71
CA GLU A 71 9.06 -10.85 -0.39
C GLU A 71 7.69 -10.27 -0.02
N ALA A 72 7.46 -9.00 -0.35
CA ALA A 72 6.15 -8.36 -0.21
C ALA A 72 5.08 -9.10 -1.02
N TRP A 73 5.35 -9.44 -2.29
CA TRP A 73 4.39 -10.16 -3.14
C TRP A 73 4.10 -11.58 -2.62
N HIS A 74 5.13 -12.30 -2.16
CA HIS A 74 4.92 -13.62 -1.54
C HIS A 74 4.07 -13.52 -0.26
N THR A 75 4.33 -12.50 0.57
CA THR A 75 3.55 -12.26 1.79
C THR A 75 2.11 -11.86 1.48
N ILE A 76 1.86 -11.13 0.37
CA ILE A 76 0.49 -10.87 -0.12
C ILE A 76 -0.23 -12.20 -0.40
N GLY A 77 0.42 -13.16 -1.05
CA GLY A 77 -0.18 -14.48 -1.28
C GLY A 77 -0.66 -15.16 0.01
N LEU A 78 0.17 -15.14 1.06
CA LEU A 78 -0.18 -15.67 2.37
C LEU A 78 -1.32 -14.88 3.04
N ALA A 79 -1.31 -13.54 2.92
CA ALA A 79 -2.34 -12.67 3.47
C ALA A 79 -3.69 -12.85 2.77
N VAL A 80 -3.68 -13.06 1.46
CA VAL A 80 -4.89 -13.32 0.66
C VAL A 80 -5.50 -14.65 1.06
N GLN A 81 -4.71 -15.71 1.23
CA GLN A 81 -5.19 -17.00 1.74
C GLN A 81 -5.87 -16.85 3.11
N GLU A 82 -5.18 -16.22 4.07
CA GLU A 82 -5.73 -15.92 5.41
C GLU A 82 -7.07 -15.17 5.32
N ALA A 83 -7.14 -14.15 4.46
CA ALA A 83 -8.35 -13.35 4.30
C ALA A 83 -9.50 -14.11 3.64
N TYR A 84 -9.20 -15.07 2.76
CA TYR A 84 -10.20 -15.99 2.19
C TYR A 84 -10.80 -16.90 3.27
N GLU A 85 -9.95 -17.49 4.12
CA GLU A 85 -10.36 -18.38 5.22
C GLU A 85 -11.20 -17.63 6.27
N LEU A 86 -10.87 -16.37 6.54
CA LEU A 86 -11.68 -15.47 7.37
C LEU A 86 -12.99 -15.00 6.69
N GLY A 87 -13.24 -15.40 5.44
CA GLY A 87 -14.47 -15.05 4.71
C GLY A 87 -14.59 -13.59 4.30
N LEU A 88 -13.49 -12.82 4.30
CA LEU A 88 -13.52 -11.36 4.08
C LEU A 88 -13.95 -10.98 2.66
N HIS A 89 -13.67 -11.83 1.68
CA HIS A 89 -14.15 -11.72 0.30
C HIS A 89 -15.69 -11.74 0.17
N LYS A 90 -16.40 -12.36 1.11
CA LYS A 90 -17.88 -12.43 1.14
C LYS A 90 -18.52 -11.25 1.89
N SER A 91 -17.72 -10.35 2.45
CA SER A 91 -18.22 -9.28 3.33
C SER A 91 -19.09 -8.24 2.62
N ARG A 92 -19.26 -8.31 1.29
CA ARG A 92 -20.14 -7.49 0.42
C ARG A 92 -21.52 -7.13 0.97
N HIS A 93 -22.14 -7.97 1.80
CA HIS A 93 -23.52 -7.78 2.29
C HIS A 93 -23.67 -7.50 3.80
N ARG A 94 -22.58 -7.38 4.56
CA ARG A 94 -22.65 -7.18 6.01
C ARG A 94 -22.67 -5.70 6.36
N ALA A 95 -23.84 -5.08 6.49
CA ALA A 95 -23.94 -3.79 7.16
C ALA A 95 -23.63 -4.00 8.64
N THR A 96 -22.41 -3.68 9.09
CA THR A 96 -22.01 -3.96 10.46
C THR A 96 -21.27 -2.78 11.07
N HIS A 97 -21.77 -2.35 12.24
CA HIS A 97 -21.05 -1.53 13.22
C HIS A 97 -19.88 -2.30 13.88
N ASP A 98 -19.71 -3.58 13.53
CA ASP A 98 -18.61 -4.41 13.99
C ASP A 98 -17.26 -3.90 13.46
N ILE A 99 -16.40 -3.53 14.41
CA ILE A 99 -15.07 -2.99 14.17
C ILE A 99 -14.17 -4.02 13.46
N GLU A 100 -14.26 -5.30 13.80
CA GLU A 100 -13.41 -6.34 13.22
C GLU A 100 -13.71 -6.55 11.73
N VAL A 101 -15.00 -6.51 11.37
CA VAL A 101 -15.42 -6.56 9.95
C VAL A 101 -14.90 -5.35 9.18
N GLN A 102 -14.92 -4.15 9.78
CA GLN A 102 -14.40 -2.95 9.14
C GLN A 102 -12.88 -3.01 8.96
N ILE A 103 -12.14 -3.56 9.94
CA ILE A 103 -10.71 -3.81 9.82
C ILE A 103 -10.44 -4.82 8.70
N GLY A 104 -11.16 -5.94 8.68
CA GLY A 104 -11.00 -6.98 7.66
C GLY A 104 -11.27 -6.47 6.24
N ARG A 105 -12.32 -5.66 6.05
CA ARG A 105 -12.60 -4.98 4.78
C ARG A 105 -11.49 -4.04 4.34
N ARG A 106 -10.95 -3.25 5.26
CA ARG A 106 -9.83 -2.35 4.96
C ARG A 106 -8.60 -3.16 4.56
N ALA A 107 -8.27 -4.23 5.28
CA ALA A 107 -7.18 -5.13 4.93
C ALA A 107 -7.39 -5.73 3.54
N TRP A 108 -8.59 -6.21 3.22
CA TRP A 108 -8.92 -6.76 1.89
C TRP A 108 -8.67 -5.76 0.76
N ARG A 109 -9.18 -4.51 0.90
CA ARG A 109 -8.99 -3.45 -0.11
C ARG A 109 -7.52 -3.07 -0.28
N VAL A 110 -6.78 -2.97 0.81
CA VAL A 110 -5.33 -2.68 0.80
C VAL A 110 -4.58 -3.81 0.08
N LEU A 111 -4.87 -5.06 0.41
CA LEU A 111 -4.28 -6.22 -0.26
C LEU A 111 -4.58 -6.24 -1.76
N TYR A 112 -5.82 -5.91 -2.15
CA TYR A 112 -6.21 -5.82 -3.56
C TYR A 112 -5.38 -4.79 -4.32
N CYS A 113 -5.23 -3.59 -3.76
CA CYS A 113 -4.41 -2.53 -4.35
C CYS A 113 -2.93 -2.94 -4.46
N TRP A 114 -2.33 -3.46 -3.39
CA TRP A 114 -0.92 -3.84 -3.40
C TRP A 114 -0.65 -5.05 -4.28
N ASN A 115 -1.57 -6.02 -4.36
CA ASN A 115 -1.46 -7.14 -5.27
C ASN A 115 -1.45 -6.65 -6.73
N TRP A 116 -2.36 -5.74 -7.09
CA TRP A 116 -2.38 -5.15 -8.44
C TRP A 116 -1.04 -4.49 -8.77
N GLN A 117 -0.54 -3.67 -7.86
CA GLN A 117 0.71 -2.94 -8.03
C GLN A 117 1.92 -3.87 -8.14
N LEU A 118 2.12 -4.77 -7.18
CA LEU A 118 3.29 -5.67 -7.20
C LEU A 118 3.22 -6.66 -8.35
N SER A 119 2.03 -7.14 -8.74
CA SER A 119 1.87 -7.96 -9.94
C SER A 119 2.22 -7.19 -11.22
N SER A 120 1.91 -5.90 -11.28
CA SER A 120 2.28 -5.02 -12.42
C SER A 120 3.79 -4.79 -12.46
N ILE A 121 4.37 -4.33 -11.35
CA ILE A 121 5.81 -4.01 -11.22
C ILE A 121 6.69 -5.24 -11.49
N LEU A 122 6.32 -6.40 -10.93
CA LEU A 122 7.14 -7.61 -11.01
C LEU A 122 6.80 -8.51 -12.21
N GLY A 123 5.77 -8.16 -12.99
CA GLY A 123 5.25 -9.03 -14.05
C GLY A 123 4.72 -10.38 -13.54
N ARG A 124 4.28 -10.44 -12.28
CA ARG A 124 3.77 -11.66 -11.63
C ARG A 124 2.26 -11.78 -11.80
N PRO A 125 1.66 -12.99 -11.76
CA PRO A 125 0.21 -13.16 -11.80
C PRO A 125 -0.51 -12.37 -10.71
N PHE A 126 -1.71 -11.89 -11.00
CA PHE A 126 -2.59 -11.27 -10.02
C PHE A 126 -3.39 -12.36 -9.31
N ILE A 127 -3.27 -12.43 -7.98
CA ILE A 127 -3.76 -13.59 -7.19
C ILE A 127 -5.23 -13.46 -6.77
N MET A 128 -5.78 -12.24 -6.69
CA MET A 128 -7.11 -12.00 -6.10
C MET A 128 -8.17 -11.97 -7.20
N ASN A 129 -9.28 -12.69 -7.04
CA ASN A 129 -10.32 -12.75 -8.06
C ASN A 129 -11.55 -11.88 -7.73
N ASP A 130 -11.72 -11.51 -6.46
CA ASP A 130 -12.92 -10.82 -5.99
C ASP A 130 -12.65 -9.34 -5.71
N ILE A 131 -13.38 -8.49 -6.42
CA ILE A 131 -13.47 -7.06 -6.12
C ILE A 131 -14.54 -6.91 -5.03
N ASP A 132 -14.19 -6.30 -3.91
CA ASP A 132 -15.17 -5.89 -2.89
C ASP A 132 -16.23 -4.97 -3.52
N SER A 133 -17.42 -4.93 -2.93
CA SER A 133 -18.52 -4.13 -3.47
C SER A 133 -18.16 -2.68 -3.55
N GLU A 134 -18.61 -2.08 -4.65
CA GLU A 134 -18.42 -0.70 -5.10
C GLU A 134 -17.67 0.20 -4.11
N PRO A 135 -16.52 0.78 -4.52
CA PRO A 135 -15.77 1.66 -3.66
C PRO A 135 -16.71 2.73 -3.09
N GLU A 136 -16.76 2.82 -1.76
CA GLU A 136 -17.48 3.91 -1.10
C GLU A 136 -16.95 5.24 -1.66
N LEU A 137 -17.82 6.01 -2.32
CA LEU A 137 -17.46 7.33 -2.83
C LEU A 137 -16.96 8.17 -1.65
N PRO A 138 -15.78 8.80 -1.75
CA PRO A 138 -15.28 9.56 -0.63
C PRO A 138 -16.18 10.81 -0.52
N ASP A 139 -16.67 11.12 0.67
CA ASP A 139 -17.30 12.42 0.85
C ASP A 139 -16.20 13.49 0.80
N LEU A 140 -16.12 14.18 -0.33
CA LEU A 140 -15.14 15.22 -0.60
C LEU A 140 -15.64 16.61 -0.15
N LYS A 141 -16.82 16.69 0.49
CA LYS A 141 -17.43 17.97 0.88
C LYS A 141 -16.87 18.47 2.22
N GLY A 142 -15.97 19.46 2.17
CA GLY A 142 -15.74 20.49 3.19
C GLY A 142 -15.30 20.09 4.61
N SER A 143 -15.28 18.82 4.98
CA SER A 143 -14.81 18.32 6.27
C SER A 143 -13.35 17.90 6.23
N ALA A 144 -12.75 17.71 7.40
CA ALA A 144 -11.43 17.08 7.52
C ALA A 144 -11.38 15.74 6.74
N PRO A 145 -10.31 15.48 5.98
CA PRO A 145 -10.16 14.20 5.31
C PRO A 145 -10.15 13.08 6.36
N THR A 146 -10.73 11.93 6.04
CA THR A 146 -10.57 10.77 6.92
C THR A 146 -9.15 10.23 6.80
N PRO A 147 -8.54 9.68 7.88
CA PRO A 147 -7.21 9.07 7.79
C PRO A 147 -7.13 7.94 6.74
N THR A 148 -8.25 7.32 6.40
CA THR A 148 -8.34 6.26 5.38
C THR A 148 -8.58 6.76 3.95
N LEU A 149 -8.71 8.08 3.73
CA LEU A 149 -9.11 8.63 2.43
C LEU A 149 -8.14 8.25 1.31
N HIS A 150 -6.83 8.26 1.58
CA HIS A 150 -5.82 7.86 0.59
C HIS A 150 -6.00 6.41 0.11
N ILE A 151 -6.36 5.49 1.01
CA ILE A 151 -6.66 4.08 0.70
C ILE A 151 -7.93 3.99 -0.14
N LYS A 152 -8.98 4.76 0.20
CA LYS A 152 -10.24 4.79 -0.55
C LYS A 152 -10.02 5.27 -1.99
N LEU A 153 -9.25 6.34 -2.17
CA LEU A 153 -8.90 6.90 -3.49
C LEU A 153 -8.09 5.90 -4.32
N GLN A 154 -7.12 5.22 -3.72
CA GLN A 154 -6.34 4.18 -4.40
C GLN A 154 -7.21 3.00 -4.81
N TYR A 155 -8.07 2.54 -3.90
CA TYR A 155 -8.98 1.42 -4.16
C TYR A 155 -9.97 1.73 -5.28
N GLN A 156 -10.49 2.96 -5.36
CA GLN A 156 -11.34 3.42 -6.46
C GLN A 156 -10.66 3.31 -7.83
N LEU A 157 -9.41 3.80 -7.92
CA LEU A 157 -8.63 3.71 -9.15
C LEU A 157 -8.43 2.25 -9.55
N ILE A 158 -7.85 1.45 -8.66
CA ILE A 158 -7.52 0.06 -8.95
C ILE A 158 -8.77 -0.76 -9.27
N SER A 159 -9.89 -0.53 -8.59
CA SER A 159 -11.16 -1.20 -8.90
C SER A 159 -11.69 -0.81 -10.28
N SER A 160 -11.57 0.45 -10.68
CA SER A 160 -11.98 0.91 -12.02
C SER A 160 -11.11 0.31 -13.12
N LEU A 161 -9.81 0.21 -12.88
CA LEU A 161 -8.86 -0.48 -13.77
C LEU A 161 -9.20 -1.97 -13.87
N ALA A 162 -9.45 -2.64 -12.74
CA ALA A 162 -9.81 -4.04 -12.69
C ALA A 162 -11.17 -4.34 -13.34
N LYS A 163 -12.17 -3.45 -13.24
CA LYS A 163 -13.43 -3.62 -13.98
C LYS A 163 -13.21 -3.65 -15.50
N ARG A 164 -12.25 -2.87 -16.00
CA ARG A 164 -11.95 -2.77 -17.44
C ARG A 164 -11.05 -3.89 -17.95
N TRP A 165 -10.02 -4.28 -17.20
CA TRP A 165 -9.00 -5.22 -17.66
C TRP A 165 -8.91 -6.51 -16.84
N GLN A 166 -9.66 -6.65 -15.75
CA GLN A 166 -9.67 -7.78 -14.79
C GLN A 166 -8.35 -7.94 -14.03
N THR A 167 -7.23 -7.99 -14.73
CA THR A 167 -5.89 -8.13 -14.18
C THR A 167 -4.93 -7.18 -14.89
N PRO A 168 -3.81 -6.80 -14.25
CA PRO A 168 -2.84 -5.92 -14.89
C PRO A 168 -2.17 -6.55 -16.12
N GLN A 169 -2.05 -7.87 -16.19
CA GLN A 169 -1.42 -8.58 -17.32
C GLN A 169 -2.23 -8.46 -18.62
N ASN A 170 -3.52 -8.15 -18.53
CA ASN A 170 -4.36 -7.92 -19.71
C ASN A 170 -4.09 -6.56 -20.38
N ILE A 171 -3.28 -5.69 -19.77
CA ILE A 171 -2.77 -4.43 -20.32
C ILE A 171 -1.49 -4.74 -21.13
N ASN A 172 -1.66 -5.42 -22.26
CA ASN A 172 -0.59 -6.02 -23.03
C ASN A 172 -0.39 -5.43 -24.43
N SER A 173 -0.94 -4.24 -24.68
CA SER A 173 -0.79 -3.56 -25.98
C SER A 173 -0.60 -2.05 -25.79
N PRO A 174 0.07 -1.36 -26.73
CA PRO A 174 0.31 0.08 -26.62
C PRO A 174 -0.97 0.92 -26.53
N SER A 175 -2.07 0.50 -27.15
CA SER A 175 -3.37 1.17 -27.04
C SER A 175 -3.95 1.05 -25.63
N LYS A 176 -3.96 -0.17 -25.06
CA LYS A 176 -4.41 -0.40 -23.68
C LYS A 176 -3.55 0.35 -22.66
N VAL A 177 -2.24 0.42 -22.89
CA VAL A 177 -1.31 1.23 -22.08
C VAL A 177 -1.69 2.71 -22.09
N ARG A 178 -1.97 3.29 -23.27
CA ARG A 178 -2.42 4.70 -23.36
C ARG A 178 -3.75 4.92 -22.64
N ASP A 179 -4.69 3.99 -22.79
CA ASP A 179 -5.99 4.07 -22.14
C ASP A 179 -5.89 3.94 -20.62
N TYR A 180 -5.02 3.05 -20.13
CA TYR A 180 -4.69 2.93 -18.72
C TYR A 180 -4.14 4.26 -18.19
N LYS A 181 -3.15 4.84 -18.88
CA LYS A 181 -2.54 6.11 -18.49
C LYS A 181 -3.59 7.23 -18.40
N LYS A 182 -4.47 7.34 -19.39
CA LYS A 182 -5.58 8.31 -19.38
C LYS A 182 -6.51 8.12 -18.18
N MET A 183 -6.85 6.88 -17.83
CA MET A 183 -7.70 6.59 -16.65
C MET A 183 -7.01 6.99 -15.34
N VAL A 184 -5.71 6.70 -15.21
CA VAL A 184 -4.93 7.11 -14.03
C VAL A 184 -4.86 8.64 -13.94
N GLU A 185 -4.51 9.33 -15.02
CA GLU A 185 -4.41 10.79 -15.07
C GLU A 185 -5.75 11.46 -14.75
N HIS A 186 -6.85 10.96 -15.31
CA HIS A 186 -8.19 11.46 -15.02
C HIS A 186 -8.56 11.28 -13.54
N HIS A 187 -8.28 10.11 -12.97
CA HIS A 187 -8.58 9.86 -11.55
C HIS A 187 -7.75 10.75 -10.63
N VAL A 188 -6.46 10.91 -10.94
CA VAL A 188 -5.55 11.79 -10.21
C VAL A 188 -5.99 13.25 -10.26
N SER A 189 -6.50 13.73 -11.41
CA SER A 189 -7.04 15.09 -11.51
C SER A 189 -8.30 15.33 -10.67
N SER A 190 -8.95 14.26 -10.20
CA SER A 190 -10.14 14.33 -9.35
C SER A 190 -9.82 14.33 -7.84
N PHE A 191 -8.53 14.27 -7.47
CA PHE A 191 -8.15 14.26 -6.06
C PHE A 191 -8.51 15.57 -5.36
N PRO A 192 -8.93 15.51 -4.07
CA PRO A 192 -9.13 16.71 -3.27
C PRO A 192 -7.83 17.50 -3.14
N ALA A 193 -7.94 18.82 -2.93
CA ALA A 193 -6.82 19.76 -2.93
C ALA A 193 -5.66 19.35 -2.01
N VAL A 194 -5.96 18.77 -0.84
CA VAL A 194 -4.96 18.25 0.12
C VAL A 194 -4.07 17.14 -0.47
N PHE A 195 -4.54 16.43 -1.50
CA PHE A 195 -3.84 15.36 -2.20
C PHE A 195 -3.53 15.68 -3.67
N ALA A 196 -3.65 16.94 -4.08
CA ALA A 196 -3.27 17.33 -5.44
C ALA A 196 -1.78 17.02 -5.71
N LEU A 197 -1.45 16.58 -6.93
CA LEU A 197 -0.06 16.32 -7.30
C LEU A 197 0.74 17.61 -7.53
N SER A 198 0.06 18.68 -7.89
CA SER A 198 0.63 19.99 -8.17
C SER A 198 -0.04 21.00 -7.23
N ASP A 199 0.78 21.75 -6.49
CA ASP A 199 0.34 22.75 -5.51
C ASP A 199 -0.73 22.23 -4.52
N PRO A 200 -0.40 21.20 -3.71
CA PRO A 200 -1.34 20.68 -2.73
C PRO A 200 -1.64 21.69 -1.62
N ASP A 201 -2.88 21.69 -1.13
CA ASP A 201 -3.25 22.47 0.05
C ASP A 201 -2.53 21.92 1.29
N THR A 202 -1.66 22.76 1.86
CA THR A 202 -0.87 22.50 3.09
C THR A 202 -1.34 23.31 4.29
N SER A 203 -2.41 24.10 4.15
CA SER A 203 -2.89 25.04 5.18
C SER A 203 -3.25 24.36 6.51
N LYS A 204 -3.55 23.06 6.48
CA LYS A 204 -3.94 22.23 7.62
C LYS A 204 -2.91 21.18 8.03
N ASP A 205 -1.69 21.23 7.49
CA ASP A 205 -0.66 20.20 7.76
C ASP A 205 -0.24 20.16 9.24
N ALA A 206 -0.20 21.32 9.90
CA ALA A 206 0.07 21.41 11.35
C ALA A 206 -1.08 20.82 12.20
N GLU A 207 -2.32 20.90 11.71
CA GLU A 207 -3.50 20.36 12.40
C GLU A 207 -3.61 18.84 12.20
N TRP A 208 -3.27 18.36 11.00
CA TRP A 208 -3.37 16.95 10.61
C TRP A 208 -2.03 16.41 10.06
N PRO A 209 -1.01 16.16 10.92
CA PRO A 209 0.34 15.78 10.48
C PRO A 209 0.37 14.51 9.60
N TRP A 210 -0.57 13.59 9.81
CA TRP A 210 -0.70 12.36 9.03
C TRP A 210 -1.07 12.60 7.56
N VAL A 211 -1.65 13.76 7.21
CA VAL A 211 -2.01 14.12 5.82
C VAL A 211 -0.75 14.23 4.97
N VAL A 212 0.34 14.74 5.54
CA VAL A 212 1.63 14.88 4.85
C VAL A 212 2.11 13.52 4.33
N THR A 213 2.17 12.50 5.21
CA THR A 213 2.58 11.16 4.81
C THR A 213 1.62 10.53 3.79
N HIS A 214 0.31 10.73 3.95
CA HIS A 214 -0.70 10.24 3.00
C HIS A 214 -0.59 10.90 1.62
N ARG A 215 -0.26 12.19 1.57
CA ARG A 215 -0.02 12.94 0.33
C ARG A 215 1.13 12.33 -0.45
N TYR A 216 2.28 12.10 0.20
CA TYR A 216 3.41 11.42 -0.43
C TYR A 216 3.05 10.01 -0.90
N TYR A 217 2.29 9.25 -0.10
CA TYR A 217 1.83 7.93 -0.52
C TYR A 217 1.01 8.01 -1.81
N VAL A 218 -0.01 8.88 -1.89
CA VAL A 218 -0.86 9.03 -3.07
C VAL A 218 -0.04 9.45 -4.30
N GLN A 219 0.88 10.39 -4.12
CA GLN A 219 1.78 10.86 -5.18
C GLN A 219 2.67 9.72 -5.71
N THR A 220 3.31 8.95 -4.82
CA THR A 220 4.11 7.78 -5.20
C THR A 220 3.26 6.76 -5.94
N MET A 221 2.04 6.48 -5.47
CA MET A 221 1.15 5.50 -6.13
C MET A 221 0.74 5.98 -7.54
N ALA A 222 0.41 7.26 -7.71
CA ALA A 222 0.10 7.83 -9.01
C ALA A 222 1.30 7.75 -9.97
N PHE A 223 2.51 8.00 -9.46
CA PHE A 223 3.74 7.91 -10.24
C PHE A 223 4.08 6.47 -10.65
N VAL A 224 3.97 5.52 -9.74
CA VAL A 224 4.17 4.09 -10.03
C VAL A 224 3.20 3.62 -11.10
N CYS A 225 1.90 3.91 -10.93
CA CYS A 225 0.90 3.55 -11.92
C CYS A 225 1.20 4.17 -13.30
N THR A 226 1.62 5.44 -13.37
CA THR A 226 1.93 6.09 -14.66
C THR A 226 3.24 5.60 -15.30
N ARG A 227 4.22 5.12 -14.53
CA ARG A 227 5.51 4.64 -15.06
C ARG A 227 5.56 3.14 -15.36
N ASP A 228 4.80 2.31 -14.65
CA ASP A 228 4.69 0.87 -14.95
C ASP A 228 4.27 0.63 -16.41
N THR A 229 3.47 1.53 -16.97
CA THR A 229 3.11 1.48 -18.40
C THR A 229 4.22 1.82 -19.39
N ALA A 230 5.23 2.59 -18.97
CA ALA A 230 6.34 2.98 -19.85
C ALA A 230 7.33 1.82 -20.06
N ALA A 231 7.57 1.01 -19.02
CA ALA A 231 8.46 -0.14 -19.08
C ALA A 231 7.95 -1.25 -20.02
N THR A 232 6.64 -1.39 -20.18
CA THR A 232 6.03 -2.31 -21.17
C THR A 232 6.14 -1.86 -22.62
N SER A 233 6.61 -0.64 -22.89
CA SER A 233 6.66 -0.05 -24.24
C SER A 233 8.04 -0.03 -24.90
N GLY A 234 9.08 -0.51 -24.23
CA GLY A 234 10.41 -0.68 -24.82
C GLY A 234 11.55 -0.40 -23.85
N SER A 235 12.51 -1.32 -23.82
CA SER A 235 13.74 -1.35 -23.02
C SER A 235 13.60 -1.91 -21.60
N GLY A 236 14.36 -2.97 -21.36
CA GLY A 236 14.32 -3.84 -20.19
C GLY A 236 14.66 -3.17 -18.86
N ARG A 237 14.12 -3.81 -17.80
CA ARG A 237 14.73 -4.05 -16.48
C ARG A 237 15.71 -2.99 -15.97
N VAL A 238 15.24 -1.77 -15.70
CA VAL A 238 15.95 -0.83 -14.82
C VAL A 238 14.92 -0.02 -14.04
N PHE A 239 14.22 -0.62 -13.07
CA PHE A 239 13.26 0.12 -12.25
C PHE A 239 13.21 -0.28 -10.77
N SER A 240 13.88 -1.35 -10.35
CA SER A 240 13.81 -1.81 -8.96
C SER A 240 14.63 -0.96 -7.99
N GLU A 241 15.72 -0.33 -8.43
CA GLU A 241 16.62 0.44 -7.54
C GLU A 241 16.24 1.92 -7.42
N ASP A 242 15.77 2.57 -8.49
CA ASP A 242 15.42 4.00 -8.45
C ASP A 242 14.10 4.31 -7.72
N VAL A 243 13.13 3.38 -7.76
CA VAL A 243 11.88 3.50 -6.99
C VAL A 243 12.12 3.23 -5.51
N ALA A 244 13.05 2.31 -5.19
CA ALA A 244 13.54 2.10 -3.83
C ALA A 244 14.20 3.35 -3.26
N ASN A 245 15.06 3.99 -4.05
CA ASN A 245 15.78 5.20 -3.64
C ASN A 245 14.88 6.43 -3.51
N ARG A 246 13.81 6.56 -4.33
CA ARG A 246 12.85 7.67 -4.19
C ARG A 246 11.83 7.45 -3.08
N ASN A 247 11.46 6.21 -2.77
CA ASN A 247 10.69 5.92 -1.56
C ASN A 247 11.51 6.15 -0.30
N SER A 248 12.81 5.81 -0.29
CA SER A 248 13.70 6.15 0.83
C SER A 248 14.01 7.66 0.90
N MET A 249 14.12 8.36 -0.23
CA MET A 249 14.35 9.82 -0.28
C MET A 249 13.11 10.64 0.10
N GLY A 250 11.91 10.22 -0.30
CA GLY A 250 10.67 10.85 0.15
C GLY A 250 10.50 10.74 1.67
N ILE A 251 10.97 9.64 2.26
CA ILE A 251 10.98 9.40 3.71
C ILE A 251 12.13 10.15 4.40
N SER A 252 13.33 10.25 3.80
CA SER A 252 14.46 10.97 4.40
C SER A 252 14.30 12.50 4.33
N SER A 253 13.51 13.03 3.41
CA SER A 253 13.19 14.47 3.35
C SER A 253 12.33 14.97 4.52
N LEU A 254 11.74 14.07 5.33
CA LEU A 254 11.01 14.40 6.56
C LEU A 254 11.94 14.61 7.78
N THR A 255 13.25 14.47 7.59
CA THR A 255 14.27 14.64 8.67
C THR A 255 15.15 15.89 8.48
N ARG A 256 14.67 16.87 7.70
CA ARG A 256 15.27 18.21 7.61
C ARG A 256 14.23 19.30 7.79
#